data_AF-A0A811R0W8-F1
#
_entry.id   AF-A0A811R0W8-F1
#
_cell.length_a   1.000
_cell.length_b   1.000
_cell.length_c   1.000
_cell.angle_alpha   90.00
_cell.angle_beta   90.00
_cell.angle_gamma   90.00
#
_symmetry.space_group_name_H-M   'P 1'
#
loop_
_entity.id
_entity.type
_entity.pdbx_description
1 polymer ?
#
loop_
_entity_poly.entity_id
_entity_poly.type
_entity_poly.pdbx_seq_one_letter_code
_entity_poly.pdbx_strand_id
1 'polypeptide(L)'
;MARMRAVAPPCLFLGAFRVVRMTVPDVYCGASYLSLLQAVAVRCVLPYVSLVSEVAADGGAVYGVEIEVPPAHPNCFGRTVFFWASENSGGSAGYEEAALQDVSFLQSIYGFIVVDYSFQSLMLYRSIAQTTISVAARAAGLAANGKEDAKRTGLEGTGLPLQGGSHGNLRSAGSDQQLRQMLDSLKSSKSPAVINYGASWCRVCSQILPSFCKFSDKFKNLTFIYADIDECPETTQNIRYTPTFHFYRDGERVDEMLGTGEERLHDRLWLHS
;
A
#
# COMPACT_ATOMS: atom_id res chain seq x y z
N MET A 1 4.28 20.81 -34.11
CA MET A 1 5.24 19.92 -34.80
C MET A 1 6.42 19.68 -33.88
N ALA A 2 6.90 18.44 -33.86
CA ALA A 2 7.80 17.83 -32.87
C ALA A 2 9.10 18.60 -32.55
N ARG A 3 9.55 18.45 -31.30
CA ARG A 3 10.84 17.83 -30.96
C ARG A 3 11.00 17.74 -29.43
N MET A 4 10.64 16.59 -28.87
CA MET A 4 11.15 16.17 -27.57
C MET A 4 12.24 15.15 -27.86
N ARG A 5 13.48 15.62 -27.94
CA ARG A 5 14.66 14.74 -27.93
C ARG A 5 14.94 14.43 -26.46
N ALA A 6 14.59 13.24 -26.02
CA ALA A 6 15.38 12.60 -24.98
C ALA A 6 16.72 12.27 -25.65
N VAL A 7 17.74 13.06 -25.31
CA VAL A 7 19.11 12.82 -25.75
C VAL A 7 19.63 11.65 -24.92
N ALA A 8 19.63 10.46 -25.52
CA ALA A 8 20.54 9.41 -25.07
C ALA A 8 21.97 9.97 -25.14
N PRO A 9 22.84 9.73 -24.13
CA PRO A 9 24.26 10.01 -24.32
C PRO A 9 24.76 9.11 -25.46
N PRO A 10 25.54 9.65 -26.41
CA PRO A 10 25.97 8.93 -27.59
C PRO A 10 27.18 8.08 -27.23
N CYS A 11 26.95 6.88 -26.70
CA CYS A 11 28.07 5.98 -26.46
C CYS A 11 27.78 4.57 -26.99
N LEU A 12 28.42 4.30 -28.13
CA LEU A 12 28.90 2.98 -28.49
C LEU A 12 29.57 2.34 -27.25
N PHE A 13 28.92 1.39 -26.60
CA PHE A 13 29.60 0.50 -25.66
C PHE A 13 29.15 -0.94 -25.93
N LEU A 14 29.89 -1.57 -26.86
CA LEU A 14 30.06 -3.01 -26.86
C LEU A 14 30.82 -3.38 -25.59
N GLY A 15 30.10 -3.80 -24.55
CA GLY A 15 30.65 -4.37 -23.35
C GLY A 15 29.54 -5.13 -22.65
N ALA A 16 29.81 -6.34 -22.17
CA ALA A 16 28.83 -7.14 -21.47
C ALA A 16 28.51 -6.48 -20.12
N PHE A 17 27.50 -5.61 -20.09
CA PHE A 17 27.01 -4.98 -18.87
C PHE A 17 26.12 -5.95 -18.09
N ARG A 18 26.28 -5.93 -16.77
CA ARG A 18 25.41 -6.68 -15.85
C ARG A 18 24.29 -5.75 -15.37
N VAL A 19 23.21 -5.71 -16.13
CA VAL A 19 21.98 -5.01 -15.74
C VAL A 19 21.37 -5.74 -14.54
N VAL A 20 21.24 -5.05 -13.41
CA VAL A 20 20.50 -5.58 -12.26
C VAL A 20 19.09 -5.03 -12.32
N ARG A 21 18.14 -5.88 -12.73
CA ARG A 21 16.71 -5.61 -12.67
C ARG A 21 16.17 -6.02 -11.31
N MET A 22 15.62 -5.05 -10.59
CA MET A 22 14.87 -5.27 -9.36
C MET A 22 13.41 -4.89 -9.63
N THR A 23 12.49 -5.84 -9.49
CA THR A 23 11.06 -5.50 -9.40
C THR A 23 10.88 -4.52 -8.25
N VAL A 24 10.20 -3.40 -8.49
CA VAL A 24 9.89 -2.45 -7.42
C VAL A 24 9.11 -3.24 -6.35
N PRO A 25 9.62 -3.41 -5.13
CA PRO A 25 8.86 -4.09 -4.09
C PRO A 25 7.55 -3.31 -3.86
N ASP A 26 6.42 -3.99 -3.64
CA ASP A 26 5.10 -3.40 -3.36
C ASP A 26 5.06 -2.45 -2.13
N VAL A 27 6.22 -2.21 -1.50
CA VAL A 27 6.39 -1.50 -0.24
C VAL A 27 7.38 -0.35 -0.41
N TYR A 28 6.91 0.73 -1.02
CA TYR A 28 7.35 2.05 -0.61
C TYR A 28 6.12 2.76 -0.03
N CYS A 29 5.85 2.57 1.26
CA CYS A 29 4.91 3.43 1.99
C CYS A 29 5.67 4.64 2.52
N GLY A 30 5.67 5.71 1.72
CA GLY A 30 6.26 7.00 2.06
C GLY A 30 5.88 8.08 1.05
N ALA A 31 6.12 9.35 1.40
CA ALA A 31 6.08 10.47 0.46
C ALA A 31 7.24 10.33 -0.56
N SER A 32 7.04 9.52 -1.61
CA SER A 32 8.05 9.08 -2.57
C SER A 32 7.46 8.97 -3.98
N TYR A 33 8.24 9.34 -4.99
CA TYR A 33 7.90 9.17 -6.40
C TYR A 33 7.83 7.72 -6.82
N LEU A 34 8.56 6.82 -6.16
CA LEU A 34 8.46 5.39 -6.41
C LEU A 34 7.08 4.86 -6.02
N SER A 35 6.55 5.30 -4.89
CA SER A 35 5.19 4.99 -4.44
C SER A 35 4.14 5.54 -5.41
N LEU A 36 4.34 6.77 -5.89
CA LEU A 36 3.45 7.37 -6.87
C LEU A 36 3.48 6.60 -8.18
N LEU A 37 4.67 6.26 -8.65
CA LEU A 37 4.86 5.52 -9.88
C LEU A 37 4.14 4.17 -9.83
N GLN A 38 4.19 3.45 -8.71
CA GLN A 38 3.43 2.21 -8.54
C GLN A 38 1.92 2.44 -8.68
N ALA A 39 1.37 3.46 -8.03
CA ALA A 39 -0.05 3.78 -8.13
C ALA A 39 -0.46 4.18 -9.56
N VAL A 40 0.38 4.96 -10.24
CA VAL A 40 0.19 5.36 -11.63
C VAL A 40 0.30 4.17 -12.57
N ALA A 41 1.25 3.26 -12.34
CA ALA A 41 1.46 2.07 -13.14
C ALA A 41 0.24 1.13 -13.12
N VAL A 42 -0.35 0.92 -11.94
CA VAL A 42 -1.59 0.15 -11.78
C VAL A 42 -2.74 0.82 -12.55
N ARG A 43 -2.89 2.15 -12.42
CA ARG A 43 -3.93 2.91 -13.14
C ARG A 43 -3.77 2.83 -14.66
N CYS A 44 -2.52 2.86 -15.14
CA CYS A 44 -2.19 2.78 -16.56
C CYS A 44 -2.13 1.32 -17.08
N VAL A 45 -2.36 0.33 -16.21
CA VAL A 45 -2.29 -1.09 -16.53
C VAL A 45 -0.94 -1.45 -17.18
N LEU A 46 0.14 -0.90 -16.63
CA LEU A 46 1.48 -1.20 -17.12
C LEU A 46 1.80 -2.69 -16.84
N PRO A 47 2.25 -3.47 -17.83
CA PRO A 47 2.58 -4.88 -17.64
C PRO A 47 3.83 -5.05 -16.76
N TYR A 48 4.69 -4.04 -16.74
CA TYR A 48 6.02 -4.13 -16.15
C TYR A 48 6.55 -2.78 -15.69
N VAL A 49 7.11 -2.76 -14.48
CA VAL A 49 7.89 -1.65 -13.88
C VAL A 49 9.05 -2.25 -13.08
N SER A 50 10.27 -1.79 -13.32
CA SER A 50 11.47 -2.26 -12.62
C SER A 50 12.42 -1.13 -12.30
N LEU A 51 13.05 -1.21 -11.15
CA LEU A 51 14.23 -0.41 -10.84
C LEU A 51 15.43 -1.06 -11.52
N VAL A 52 16.26 -0.23 -12.14
CA VAL A 52 17.47 -0.65 -12.82
C VAL A 52 18.63 0.19 -12.32
N SER A 53 19.77 -0.46 -12.07
CA SER A 53 21.01 0.25 -11.85
C SER A 53 22.12 -0.33 -12.70
N GLU A 54 23.00 0.56 -13.14
CA GLU A 54 24.17 0.24 -13.95
C GLU A 54 25.41 0.86 -13.30
N VAL A 55 26.53 0.14 -13.37
CA VAL A 55 27.82 0.67 -12.94
C VAL A 55 28.54 1.19 -14.17
N ALA A 56 28.76 2.50 -14.21
CA ALA A 56 29.52 3.17 -15.25
C ALA A 56 31.00 2.76 -15.20
N ALA A 57 31.72 3.00 -16.30
CA ALA A 57 33.11 2.57 -16.47
C ALA A 57 34.08 3.23 -15.47
N ASP A 58 33.70 4.36 -14.89
CA ASP A 58 34.43 5.08 -13.84
C ASP A 58 34.14 4.55 -12.42
N GLY A 59 33.27 3.53 -12.29
CA GLY A 59 32.83 2.96 -11.02
C GLY A 59 31.65 3.68 -10.38
N GLY A 60 31.12 4.74 -11.01
CA GLY A 60 29.90 5.41 -10.58
C GLY A 60 28.66 4.56 -10.84
N ALA A 61 27.71 4.52 -9.90
CA ALA A 61 26.44 3.83 -10.11
C ALA A 61 25.38 4.82 -10.64
N VAL A 62 24.75 4.48 -11.75
CA VAL A 62 23.59 5.20 -12.31
C VAL A 62 22.34 4.41 -11.97
N TYR A 63 21.31 5.12 -11.53
CA TYR A 63 20.05 4.53 -11.08
C TYR A 63 18.91 4.99 -11.99
N GLY A 64 17.96 4.10 -12.26
CA GLY A 64 16.89 4.36 -13.21
C GLY A 64 15.67 3.49 -13.00
N VAL A 65 14.64 3.77 -13.82
CA VAL A 65 13.38 3.04 -13.88
C VAL A 65 13.17 2.58 -15.32
N GLU A 66 12.79 1.32 -15.47
CA GLU A 66 12.39 0.68 -16.72
C GLU A 66 10.90 0.33 -16.66
N ILE A 67 10.13 0.74 -17.68
CA ILE A 67 8.72 0.39 -17.79
C ILE A 67 8.36 -0.15 -19.17
N GLU A 68 7.33 -1.00 -19.22
CA GLU A 68 6.66 -1.39 -20.45
C GLU A 68 5.33 -0.64 -20.60
N VAL A 69 5.20 0.11 -21.68
CA VAL A 69 3.96 0.83 -22.01
C VAL A 69 3.14 -0.03 -22.96
N PRO A 70 1.90 -0.39 -22.60
CA PRO A 70 0.98 -1.10 -23.48
C PRO A 70 0.79 -0.40 -24.83
N PRO A 71 0.52 -1.15 -25.89
CA PRO A 71 0.20 -0.57 -27.17
C PRO A 71 -1.14 0.19 -27.12
N ALA A 72 -1.18 1.37 -27.73
CA ALA A 72 -2.41 2.17 -27.82
C ALA A 72 -3.47 1.54 -28.75
N HIS A 73 -3.08 0.57 -29.59
CA HIS A 73 -3.96 -0.14 -30.51
C HIS A 73 -3.66 -1.66 -30.48
N PRO A 74 -4.66 -2.54 -30.67
CA PRO A 74 -4.48 -3.99 -30.57
C PRO A 74 -3.46 -4.61 -31.56
N ASN A 75 -3.12 -3.90 -32.63
CA ASN A 75 -2.16 -4.34 -33.66
C ASN A 75 -0.76 -3.72 -33.50
N CYS A 76 -0.51 -3.02 -32.39
CA CYS A 76 0.79 -2.44 -32.09
C CYS A 76 1.48 -3.24 -30.97
N PHE A 77 2.79 -3.19 -30.92
CA PHE A 77 3.57 -3.78 -29.83
C PHE A 77 3.76 -2.77 -28.71
N GLY A 78 3.82 -3.26 -27.47
CA GLY A 78 4.24 -2.46 -26.33
C GLY A 78 5.65 -1.89 -26.55
N ARG A 79 5.97 -0.80 -25.86
CA ARG A 79 7.31 -0.20 -25.91
C ARG A 79 7.94 -0.17 -24.53
N THR A 80 9.19 -0.61 -24.44
CA THR A 80 10.00 -0.42 -23.23
C THR A 80 10.60 0.98 -23.23
N VAL A 81 10.53 1.67 -22.10
CA VAL A 81 11.07 3.01 -21.91
C VAL A 81 11.93 3.03 -20.64
N PHE A 82 13.04 3.76 -20.71
CA PHE A 82 14.01 3.88 -19.62
C PHE A 82 14.15 5.34 -19.19
N PHE A 83 14.17 5.55 -17.88
CA PHE A 83 14.38 6.86 -17.25
C PHE A 83 15.59 6.75 -16.31
N TRP A 84 16.67 7.45 -16.64
CA TRP A 84 17.88 7.49 -15.83
C TRP A 84 17.90 8.75 -14.97
N ALA A 85 18.43 8.62 -13.76
CA ALA A 85 18.75 9.74 -12.90
C ALA A 85 19.98 10.48 -13.41
N SER A 86 20.19 11.71 -12.90
CA SER A 86 21.42 12.44 -13.15
C SER A 86 22.62 11.75 -12.50
N GLU A 87 23.82 11.91 -13.06
CA GLU A 87 25.06 11.26 -12.59
C GLU A 87 25.42 11.61 -11.14
N ASN A 88 24.87 12.70 -10.59
CA ASN A 88 25.10 13.13 -9.21
C ASN A 88 24.09 12.54 -8.19
N SER A 89 23.08 11.79 -8.66
CA SER A 89 21.98 11.30 -7.83
C SER A 89 22.25 9.87 -7.35
N GLY A 90 22.85 9.75 -6.15
CA GLY A 90 23.22 8.45 -5.57
C GLY A 90 22.06 7.71 -4.87
N GLY A 91 22.08 6.38 -4.97
CA GLY A 91 21.25 5.46 -4.19
C GLY A 91 19.74 5.67 -4.38
N SER A 92 19.01 5.82 -3.26
CA SER A 92 17.55 5.99 -3.27
C SER A 92 17.10 7.29 -3.96
N ALA A 93 17.90 8.36 -3.93
CA ALA A 93 17.55 9.63 -4.56
C ALA A 93 17.52 9.54 -6.09
N GLY A 94 18.39 8.73 -6.69
CA GLY A 94 18.39 8.51 -8.14
C GLY A 94 17.13 7.81 -8.62
N TYR A 95 16.68 6.77 -7.91
CA TYR A 95 15.42 6.10 -8.23
C TYR A 95 14.20 7.02 -8.11
N GLU A 96 14.19 7.92 -7.13
CA GLU A 96 13.13 8.92 -6.95
C GLU A 96 13.08 9.92 -8.12
N GLU A 97 14.24 10.38 -8.58
CA GLU A 97 14.34 11.28 -9.74
C GLU A 97 13.87 10.59 -11.04
N ALA A 98 14.32 9.35 -11.27
CA ALA A 98 13.88 8.55 -12.40
C ALA A 98 12.35 8.29 -12.37
N ALA A 99 11.79 8.01 -11.19
CA ALA A 99 10.36 7.78 -11.04
C ALA A 99 9.53 9.05 -11.29
N LEU A 100 10.04 10.22 -10.92
CA LEU A 100 9.39 11.49 -11.25
C LEU A 100 9.33 11.72 -12.76
N GLN A 101 10.43 11.45 -13.47
CA GLN A 101 10.47 11.56 -14.93
C GLN A 101 9.45 10.62 -15.59
N ASP A 102 9.37 9.39 -15.09
CA ASP A 102 8.44 8.38 -15.58
C ASP A 102 6.97 8.79 -15.34
N VAL A 103 6.61 9.19 -14.12
CA VAL A 103 5.25 9.68 -13.81
C VAL A 103 4.86 10.88 -14.68
N SER A 104 5.80 11.79 -14.95
CA SER A 104 5.57 12.94 -15.84
C SER A 104 5.31 12.49 -17.27
N PHE A 105 6.04 11.49 -17.75
CA PHE A 105 5.83 10.88 -19.06
C PHE A 105 4.47 10.19 -19.16
N LEU A 106 4.10 9.37 -18.17
CA LEU A 106 2.83 8.65 -18.12
C LEU A 106 1.62 9.61 -18.12
N GLN A 107 1.68 10.68 -17.34
CA GLN A 107 0.69 11.76 -17.36
C GLN A 107 0.51 12.35 -18.77
N SER A 108 1.61 12.58 -19.48
CA SER A 108 1.58 13.14 -20.83
C SER A 108 0.94 12.20 -21.86
N ILE A 109 1.17 10.89 -21.76
CA ILE A 109 0.69 9.94 -22.79
C ILE A 109 -0.72 9.42 -22.52
N TYR A 110 -1.17 9.40 -21.26
CA TYR A 110 -2.52 8.98 -20.87
C TYR A 110 -3.47 10.14 -20.58
N GLY A 111 -2.98 11.39 -20.55
CA GLY A 111 -3.82 12.59 -20.44
C GLY A 111 -4.43 12.80 -19.06
N PHE A 112 -3.71 12.48 -17.99
CA PHE A 112 -4.12 12.76 -16.61
C PHE A 112 -3.10 13.64 -15.88
N ILE A 113 -3.53 14.26 -14.78
CA ILE A 113 -2.67 15.08 -13.91
C ILE A 113 -2.79 14.55 -12.48
N VAL A 114 -1.65 14.41 -11.81
CA VAL A 114 -1.52 14.12 -10.38
C VAL A 114 -1.44 15.46 -9.65
N VAL A 115 -2.51 15.84 -8.96
CA VAL A 115 -2.76 17.24 -8.52
C VAL A 115 -2.04 17.65 -7.21
N ASP A 116 -1.39 16.73 -6.48
CA ASP A 116 -0.79 17.03 -5.16
C ASP A 116 0.65 16.51 -5.00
N TYR A 117 1.60 16.98 -5.82
CA TYR A 117 2.96 16.42 -5.85
C TYR A 117 4.10 17.46 -5.94
N SER A 118 4.11 18.44 -5.03
CA SER A 118 5.30 19.27 -4.83
C SER A 118 6.43 18.43 -4.22
N PHE A 119 7.49 18.17 -5.01
CA PHE A 119 8.72 17.48 -4.57
C PHE A 119 9.23 18.02 -3.24
N GLN A 120 9.28 19.35 -3.15
CA GLN A 120 9.84 20.08 -2.03
C GLN A 120 8.96 19.92 -0.79
N SER A 121 7.64 19.89 -0.97
CA SER A 121 6.68 19.64 0.12
C SER A 121 6.76 18.18 0.62
N LEU A 122 6.96 17.21 -0.27
CA LEU A 122 7.12 15.79 0.09
C LEU A 122 8.44 15.52 0.79
N MET A 123 9.55 16.09 0.31
CA MET A 123 10.85 15.99 0.94
C MET A 123 10.91 16.72 2.28
N LEU A 124 10.27 17.90 2.38
CA LEU A 124 10.10 18.60 3.65
C LEU A 124 9.25 17.78 4.64
N TYR A 125 8.13 17.21 4.18
CA TYR A 125 7.29 16.34 4.99
C TYR A 125 8.07 15.12 5.51
N ARG A 126 8.86 14.47 4.65
CA ARG A 126 9.72 13.34 5.01
C ARG A 126 10.78 13.74 6.04
N SER A 127 11.42 14.89 5.87
CA SER A 127 12.41 15.43 6.81
C SER A 127 11.78 15.74 8.18
N ILE A 128 10.62 16.40 8.19
CA ILE A 128 9.88 16.71 9.42
C ILE A 128 9.44 15.42 10.13
N ALA A 129 8.90 14.44 9.38
CA ALA A 129 8.47 13.15 9.91
C ALA A 129 9.63 12.36 10.56
N GLN A 130 10.80 12.33 9.94
CA GLN A 130 11.99 11.67 10.49
C GLN A 130 12.49 12.34 11.78
N THR A 131 12.39 13.67 11.85
CA THR A 131 12.83 14.43 13.03
C THR A 131 11.83 14.30 14.19
N THR A 132 10.54 14.16 13.91
CA THR A 132 9.51 13.99 14.94
C THR A 132 9.53 12.60 15.57
N ILE A 133 9.82 11.54 14.80
CA ILE A 133 9.97 10.17 15.32
C ILE A 133 11.12 10.09 16.35
N SER A 134 12.25 10.76 16.08
CA SER A 134 13.41 10.75 16.99
C SER A 134 13.18 11.54 18.28
N VAL A 135 12.35 12.59 18.25
CA VAL A 135 11.93 13.33 19.45
C VAL A 135 10.88 12.56 20.24
N ALA A 136 9.90 11.95 19.56
CA ALA A 136 8.88 11.12 20.21
C ALA A 136 9.47 9.88 20.89
N ALA A 137 10.46 9.23 20.26
CA ALA A 137 11.20 8.11 20.86
C ALA A 137 11.98 8.52 22.13
N ARG A 138 12.49 9.75 22.19
CA ARG A 138 13.16 10.29 23.39
C ARG A 138 12.17 10.68 24.49
N ALA A 139 10.98 11.16 24.12
CA ALA A 139 9.92 11.52 25.07
C ALA A 139 9.24 10.28 25.68
N ALA A 140 9.04 9.22 24.90
CA ALA A 140 8.45 7.96 25.36
C ALA A 140 9.30 7.24 26.42
N GLY A 141 10.63 7.46 26.41
CA GLY A 141 11.54 6.90 27.42
C GLY A 141 11.41 7.51 28.83
N LEU A 142 10.68 8.62 29.00
CA LEU A 142 10.57 9.35 30.27
C LEU A 142 9.22 9.18 30.99
N ALA A 143 8.21 8.57 30.36
CA ALA A 143 6.82 8.58 30.85
C ALA A 143 6.30 7.21 31.34
N ALA A 144 7.17 6.29 31.75
CA ALA A 144 6.76 5.00 32.29
C ALA A 144 6.74 5.01 33.84
N ASN A 145 5.66 5.47 34.45
CA ASN A 145 5.23 5.00 35.78
C ASN A 145 3.77 5.38 36.11
N GLY A 146 2.90 4.40 36.40
CA GLY A 146 1.56 4.64 36.95
C GLY A 146 0.49 3.60 36.56
N LYS A 147 -0.09 2.94 37.56
CA LYS A 147 -0.90 1.71 37.56
C LYS A 147 -2.43 1.88 37.38
N GLU A 148 -3.04 0.81 36.83
CA GLU A 148 -4.30 0.08 37.14
C GLU A 148 -5.74 0.70 37.07
N ASP A 149 -6.53 0.05 36.19
CA ASP A 149 -7.88 -0.54 36.28
C ASP A 149 -9.16 0.26 36.58
N ALA A 150 -10.08 0.24 35.59
CA ALA A 150 -11.53 0.13 35.82
C ALA A 150 -12.27 -0.52 34.63
N LYS A 151 -12.88 -1.68 34.91
CA LYS A 151 -13.74 -2.50 34.05
C LYS A 151 -15.02 -1.75 33.60
N ARG A 152 -15.23 -1.60 32.29
CA ARG A 152 -16.56 -1.46 31.66
C ARG A 152 -16.62 -2.25 30.35
N THR A 153 -17.57 -3.16 30.29
CA THR A 153 -17.96 -3.92 29.10
C THR A 153 -18.70 -3.00 28.14
N GLY A 154 -18.09 -2.68 27.01
CA GLY A 154 -18.65 -1.85 25.95
C GLY A 154 -17.69 -1.78 24.75
N LEU A 155 -18.23 -1.48 23.57
CA LEU A 155 -17.55 -1.32 22.28
C LEU A 155 -16.56 -0.12 22.25
N GLU A 156 -15.70 0.01 23.26
CA GLU A 156 -14.66 1.04 23.37
C GLU A 156 -13.31 0.33 23.52
N GLY A 157 -12.54 0.30 22.43
CA GLY A 157 -11.18 -0.26 22.41
C GLY A 157 -10.44 0.12 21.13
N THR A 158 -11.15 0.10 19.99
CA THR A 158 -10.53 0.18 18.66
C THR A 158 -9.98 1.55 18.24
N GLY A 159 -9.95 2.57 19.12
CA GLY A 159 -9.40 3.91 18.84
C GLY A 159 -9.99 4.69 17.65
N LEU A 160 -10.96 4.12 16.93
CA LEU A 160 -11.62 4.69 15.76
C LEU A 160 -13.05 5.08 16.12
N PRO A 161 -13.49 6.33 15.82
CA PRO A 161 -14.85 6.75 16.07
C PRO A 161 -15.79 6.06 15.08
N LEU A 162 -16.35 4.91 15.48
CA LEU A 162 -17.48 4.30 14.81
C LEU A 162 -18.75 5.04 15.24
N GLN A 163 -19.47 5.63 14.29
CA GLN A 163 -20.79 6.20 14.58
C GLN A 163 -21.69 5.09 15.13
N GLY A 164 -22.26 5.34 16.31
CA GLY A 164 -23.10 4.41 17.05
C GLY A 164 -24.33 3.97 16.26
N GLY A 165 -24.20 2.87 15.55
CA GLY A 165 -25.27 2.03 15.03
C GLY A 165 -24.94 0.59 15.39
N SER A 166 -25.91 -0.15 15.93
CA SER A 166 -25.75 -1.60 16.15
C SER A 166 -25.72 -2.28 14.78
N HIS A 167 -24.52 -2.43 14.20
CA HIS A 167 -24.32 -3.19 12.97
C HIS A 167 -24.45 -4.68 13.30
N GLY A 168 -25.63 -5.25 13.07
CA GLY A 168 -26.05 -6.53 13.68
C GLY A 168 -25.16 -7.75 13.38
N ASN A 169 -24.32 -7.69 12.34
CA ASN A 169 -23.43 -8.77 11.92
C ASN A 169 -21.94 -8.44 12.01
N LEU A 170 -21.58 -7.24 12.50
CA LEU A 170 -20.19 -6.81 12.68
C LEU A 170 -19.75 -7.09 14.12
N ARG A 171 -18.63 -7.79 14.27
CA ARG A 171 -17.96 -8.06 15.55
C ARG A 171 -16.60 -7.40 15.55
N SER A 172 -16.13 -6.96 16.71
CA SER A 172 -14.77 -6.46 16.88
C SER A 172 -13.99 -7.38 17.81
N ALA A 173 -12.74 -7.68 17.45
CA ALA A 173 -11.81 -8.42 18.29
C ALA A 173 -10.91 -7.43 19.04
N GLY A 174 -11.06 -7.35 20.37
CA GLY A 174 -10.24 -6.51 21.24
C GLY A 174 -9.08 -7.23 21.92
N SER A 175 -8.84 -8.50 21.58
CA SER A 175 -7.68 -9.26 22.05
C SER A 175 -7.41 -10.48 21.18
N ASP A 176 -6.18 -10.99 21.22
CA ASP A 176 -5.78 -12.25 20.57
C ASP A 176 -6.69 -13.42 20.94
N GLN A 177 -7.08 -13.55 22.22
CA GLN A 177 -7.97 -14.62 22.66
C GLN A 177 -9.34 -14.52 21.99
N GLN A 178 -9.90 -13.32 21.88
CA GLN A 178 -11.18 -13.10 21.21
C GLN A 178 -11.09 -13.39 19.71
N LEU A 179 -10.01 -12.96 19.05
CA LEU A 179 -9.82 -13.21 17.62
C LEU A 179 -9.67 -14.71 17.34
N ARG A 180 -8.91 -15.44 18.15
CA ARG A 180 -8.77 -16.91 18.02
C ARG A 180 -10.11 -17.63 18.21
N GLN A 181 -10.87 -17.25 19.23
CA GLN A 181 -12.21 -17.82 19.44
C GLN A 181 -13.14 -17.57 18.24
N MET A 182 -13.07 -16.38 17.64
CA MET A 182 -13.84 -16.09 16.43
C MET A 182 -13.38 -16.95 15.25
N LEU A 183 -12.07 -17.08 15.02
CA LEU A 183 -11.53 -17.95 13.95
C LEU A 183 -11.92 -19.42 14.14
N ASP A 184 -11.87 -19.95 15.37
CA ASP A 184 -12.28 -21.32 15.68
C ASP A 184 -13.80 -21.50 15.51
N SER A 185 -14.58 -20.47 15.80
CA SER A 185 -16.02 -20.47 15.52
C SER A 185 -16.30 -20.57 14.02
N LEU A 186 -15.54 -19.87 13.16
CA LEU A 186 -15.67 -19.96 11.70
C LEU A 186 -15.33 -21.36 11.17
N LYS A 187 -14.32 -22.01 11.75
CA LYS A 187 -13.95 -23.40 11.40
C LYS A 187 -15.03 -24.41 11.75
N SER A 188 -15.65 -24.24 12.90
CA SER A 188 -16.68 -25.18 13.39
C SER A 188 -18.05 -24.93 12.75
N SER A 189 -18.46 -23.68 12.58
CA SER A 189 -19.75 -23.32 11.96
C SER A 189 -19.76 -23.47 10.45
N LYS A 190 -18.57 -23.42 9.80
CA LYS A 190 -18.40 -23.32 8.35
C LYS A 190 -19.10 -22.09 7.74
N SER A 191 -19.48 -21.11 8.55
CA SER A 191 -20.16 -19.91 8.08
C SER A 191 -19.18 -19.03 7.29
N PRO A 192 -19.60 -18.48 6.14
CA PRO A 192 -18.74 -17.57 5.40
C PRO A 192 -18.55 -16.27 6.17
N ALA A 193 -17.34 -15.71 6.08
CA ALA A 193 -16.97 -14.54 6.86
C ALA A 193 -15.94 -13.67 6.15
N VAL A 194 -15.89 -12.41 6.58
CA VAL A 194 -14.88 -11.44 6.16
C VAL A 194 -14.26 -10.81 7.40
N ILE A 195 -12.93 -10.77 7.44
CA ILE A 195 -12.18 -10.13 8.51
C ILE A 195 -11.44 -8.93 7.92
N ASN A 196 -11.67 -7.74 8.45
CA ASN A 196 -10.91 -6.53 8.18
C ASN A 196 -9.86 -6.35 9.28
N TYR A 197 -8.59 -6.57 8.93
CA TYR A 197 -7.45 -6.27 9.77
C TYR A 197 -7.05 -4.81 9.59
N GLY A 198 -7.29 -4.00 10.62
CA GLY A 198 -7.06 -2.56 10.61
C GLY A 198 -6.18 -2.11 11.75
N ALA A 199 -5.96 -0.80 11.83
CA ALA A 199 -5.31 -0.16 12.96
C ALA A 199 -5.91 1.23 13.20
N SER A 200 -5.94 1.68 14.45
CA SER A 200 -6.47 2.99 14.81
C SER A 200 -5.72 4.17 14.17
N TRP A 201 -4.41 4.04 13.97
CA TRP A 201 -3.54 5.05 13.33
C TRP A 201 -3.59 4.99 11.79
N CYS A 202 -4.27 4.00 11.21
CA CYS A 202 -4.37 3.84 9.77
C CYS A 202 -5.52 4.68 9.19
N ARG A 203 -5.19 5.85 8.63
CA ARG A 203 -6.17 6.75 7.99
C ARG A 203 -7.01 6.06 6.91
N VAL A 204 -6.39 5.20 6.11
CA VAL A 204 -7.06 4.45 5.04
C VAL A 204 -8.07 3.44 5.62
N CYS A 205 -7.77 2.85 6.78
CA CYS A 205 -8.67 1.98 7.51
C CYS A 205 -9.90 2.76 8.00
N SER A 206 -9.69 3.97 8.54
CA SER A 206 -10.80 4.85 8.94
C SER A 206 -11.72 5.21 7.77
N GLN A 207 -11.19 5.34 6.55
CA GLN A 207 -11.97 5.68 5.35
C GLN A 207 -12.87 4.53 4.87
N ILE A 208 -12.39 3.28 4.91
CA ILE A 208 -13.14 2.12 4.40
C ILE A 208 -14.10 1.53 5.45
N LEU A 209 -13.84 1.78 6.73
CA LEU A 209 -14.59 1.21 7.84
C LEU A 209 -16.10 1.56 7.80
N PRO A 210 -16.55 2.79 7.48
CA PRO A 210 -17.96 3.09 7.30
C PRO A 210 -18.63 2.24 6.21
N SER A 211 -17.96 2.02 5.08
CA SER A 211 -18.46 1.16 4.01
C SER A 211 -18.51 -0.30 4.45
N PHE A 212 -17.50 -0.77 5.18
CA PHE A 212 -17.49 -2.12 5.77
C PHE A 212 -18.66 -2.34 6.73
N CYS A 213 -18.94 -1.37 7.62
CA CYS A 213 -20.10 -1.39 8.52
C CYS A 213 -21.41 -1.44 7.73
N LYS A 214 -21.57 -0.57 6.71
CA LYS A 214 -22.75 -0.56 5.83
C LYS A 214 -22.94 -1.90 5.09
N PHE A 215 -21.86 -2.56 4.69
CA PHE A 215 -21.94 -3.87 4.05
C PHE A 215 -22.33 -4.98 5.02
N SER A 216 -21.91 -4.90 6.29
CA SER A 216 -22.38 -5.85 7.32
C SER A 216 -23.90 -5.81 7.51
N ASP A 217 -24.52 -4.67 7.21
CA ASP A 217 -25.97 -4.55 7.22
C ASP A 217 -26.65 -5.12 5.97
N LYS A 218 -25.95 -5.17 4.83
CA LYS A 218 -26.48 -5.69 3.57
C LYS A 218 -26.28 -7.20 3.42
N PHE A 219 -25.10 -7.70 3.75
CA PHE A 219 -24.72 -9.10 3.55
C PHE A 219 -24.98 -9.91 4.82
N LYS A 220 -26.24 -10.26 5.06
CA LYS A 220 -26.65 -10.94 6.30
C LYS A 220 -26.13 -12.37 6.46
N ASN A 221 -25.73 -13.01 5.36
CA ASN A 221 -25.17 -14.36 5.37
C ASN A 221 -23.68 -14.39 5.75
N LEU A 222 -23.00 -13.25 5.66
CA LEU A 222 -21.59 -13.11 6.00
C LEU A 222 -21.43 -12.63 7.44
N THR A 223 -20.50 -13.26 8.16
CA THR A 223 -20.01 -12.72 9.44
C THR A 223 -18.95 -11.67 9.17
N PHE A 224 -19.11 -10.46 9.70
CA PHE A 224 -18.13 -9.39 9.57
C PHE A 224 -17.33 -9.29 10.86
N ILE A 225 -16.00 -9.25 10.75
CA ILE A 225 -15.10 -9.10 11.89
C ILE A 225 -14.15 -7.94 11.59
N TYR A 226 -14.01 -7.01 12.53
CA TYR A 226 -12.91 -6.07 12.58
C TYR A 226 -11.89 -6.57 13.62
N ALA A 227 -10.62 -6.63 13.25
CA ALA A 227 -9.54 -6.97 14.16
C ALA A 227 -8.51 -5.84 14.11
N ASP A 228 -8.26 -5.21 15.25
CA ASP A 228 -7.16 -4.26 15.36
C ASP A 228 -5.85 -5.03 15.54
N ILE A 229 -4.85 -4.76 14.70
CA ILE A 229 -3.56 -5.45 14.74
C ILE A 229 -2.76 -5.13 16.00
N ASP A 230 -2.99 -3.96 16.61
CA ASP A 230 -2.30 -3.57 17.85
C ASP A 230 -2.93 -4.26 19.08
N GLU A 231 -4.22 -4.57 19.02
CA GLU A 231 -4.95 -5.31 20.07
C GLU A 231 -4.77 -6.83 19.96
N CYS A 232 -4.45 -7.33 18.75
CA CYS A 232 -4.29 -8.76 18.45
C CYS A 232 -2.90 -9.09 17.84
N PRO A 233 -1.78 -8.68 18.45
CA PRO A 233 -0.45 -8.77 17.82
C PRO A 233 0.02 -10.21 17.53
N GLU A 234 -0.34 -11.19 18.35
CA GLU A 234 0.13 -12.57 18.15
C GLU A 234 -0.59 -13.25 16.97
N THR A 235 -1.89 -13.02 16.86
CA THR A 235 -2.78 -13.65 15.88
C THR A 235 -2.71 -12.92 14.54
N THR A 236 -2.31 -11.65 14.55
CA THR A 236 -2.12 -10.83 13.34
C THR A 236 -0.66 -10.66 12.90
N GLN A 237 0.29 -11.41 13.48
CA GLN A 237 1.72 -11.34 13.14
C GLN A 237 2.08 -11.46 11.65
N ASN A 238 1.22 -12.11 10.86
CA ASN A 238 1.40 -12.32 9.42
C ASN A 238 0.76 -11.20 8.57
N ILE A 239 -0.02 -10.30 9.17
CA ILE A 239 -0.61 -9.16 8.48
C ILE A 239 0.47 -8.10 8.28
N ARG A 240 0.81 -7.84 7.01
CA ARG A 240 1.89 -6.90 6.63
C ARG A 240 1.39 -5.50 6.31
N TYR A 241 0.12 -5.36 5.94
CA TYR A 241 -0.48 -4.10 5.52
C TYR A 241 -1.87 -3.94 6.12
N THR A 242 -2.27 -2.70 6.39
CA THR A 242 -3.63 -2.37 6.81
C THR A 242 -4.22 -1.31 5.88
N PRO A 243 -5.51 -1.40 5.49
CA PRO A 243 -6.40 -2.51 5.79
C PRO A 243 -6.08 -3.75 4.93
N THR A 244 -6.23 -4.93 5.52
CA THR A 244 -6.21 -6.22 4.81
C THR A 244 -7.53 -6.93 5.08
N PHE A 245 -8.15 -7.49 4.04
CA PHE A 245 -9.39 -8.24 4.15
C PHE A 245 -9.14 -9.70 3.83
N HIS A 246 -9.47 -10.59 4.75
CA HIS A 246 -9.47 -12.04 4.50
C HIS A 246 -10.91 -12.54 4.41
N PHE A 247 -11.18 -13.32 3.37
CA PHE A 247 -12.48 -13.95 3.14
C PHE A 247 -12.37 -15.43 3.50
N TYR A 248 -13.33 -15.91 4.27
CA TYR A 248 -13.39 -17.28 4.77
C TYR A 248 -14.64 -17.98 4.25
N ARG A 249 -14.48 -19.25 3.88
CA ARG A 249 -15.56 -20.19 3.54
C ARG A 249 -15.17 -21.57 4.03
N ASP A 250 -16.14 -22.31 4.59
CA ASP A 250 -15.91 -23.65 5.14
C ASP A 250 -14.76 -23.74 6.16
N GLY A 251 -14.50 -22.65 6.89
CA GLY A 251 -13.44 -22.59 7.89
C GLY A 251 -12.04 -22.26 7.35
N GLU A 252 -11.89 -22.13 6.04
CA GLU A 252 -10.62 -21.83 5.38
C GLU A 252 -10.62 -20.44 4.76
N ARG A 253 -9.44 -19.82 4.68
CA ARG A 253 -9.24 -18.55 3.98
C ARG A 253 -9.20 -18.82 2.48
N VAL A 254 -10.15 -18.27 1.74
CA VAL A 254 -10.32 -18.50 0.29
C VAL A 254 -9.90 -17.31 -0.57
N ASP A 255 -9.79 -16.12 0.00
CA ASP A 255 -9.42 -14.90 -0.75
C ASP A 255 -8.80 -13.85 0.18
N GLU A 256 -8.05 -12.93 -0.42
CA GLU A 256 -7.37 -11.82 0.24
C GLU A 256 -7.48 -10.55 -0.62
N MET A 257 -7.83 -9.44 0.04
CA MET A 257 -7.81 -8.11 -0.59
C MET A 257 -6.95 -7.18 0.27
N LEU A 258 -5.93 -6.60 -0.35
CA LEU A 258 -5.06 -5.60 0.26
C LEU A 258 -5.54 -4.19 -0.10
N GLY A 259 -5.45 -3.26 0.86
CA GLY A 259 -5.75 -1.85 0.66
C GLY A 259 -7.24 -1.53 0.66
N THR A 260 -7.58 -0.35 0.14
CA THR A 260 -8.94 0.20 0.18
C THR A 260 -9.58 0.26 -1.21
N GLY A 261 -10.91 0.14 -1.25
CA GLY A 261 -11.72 0.27 -2.45
C GLY A 261 -13.12 -0.28 -2.22
N GLU A 262 -14.12 0.60 -2.11
CA GLU A 262 -15.50 0.21 -1.78
C GLU A 262 -16.10 -0.75 -2.82
N GLU A 263 -15.90 -0.49 -4.12
CA GLU A 263 -16.37 -1.34 -5.21
C GLU A 263 -15.69 -2.72 -5.18
N ARG A 264 -14.36 -2.75 -5.04
CA ARG A 264 -13.61 -4.02 -4.93
C ARG A 264 -14.04 -4.83 -3.72
N LEU A 265 -14.25 -4.17 -2.58
CA LEU A 265 -14.76 -4.81 -1.37
C LEU A 265 -16.17 -5.38 -1.61
N HIS A 266 -17.05 -4.60 -2.23
CA HIS A 266 -18.41 -5.03 -2.57
C HIS A 266 -18.42 -6.27 -3.47
N ASP A 267 -17.62 -6.27 -4.55
CA ASP A 267 -17.59 -7.38 -5.51
C ASP A 267 -17.05 -8.67 -4.88
N ARG A 268 -16.03 -8.56 -4.02
CA ARG A 268 -15.51 -9.69 -3.25
C ARG A 268 -16.52 -10.20 -2.23
N LEU A 269 -17.24 -9.31 -1.54
CA LEU A 269 -18.32 -9.70 -0.63
C LEU A 269 -19.44 -10.42 -1.39
N TRP A 270 -19.82 -9.94 -2.57
CA TRP A 270 -20.82 -10.60 -3.42
C TRP A 270 -20.37 -11.99 -3.88
N LEU A 271 -19.10 -12.14 -4.27
CA LEU A 271 -18.53 -13.44 -4.67
C LEU A 271 -18.51 -14.47 -3.52
N HIS A 272 -18.31 -13.99 -2.29
CA HIS A 272 -18.12 -14.84 -1.13
C HIS A 272 -19.38 -15.02 -0.25
N SER A 273 -20.44 -14.23 -0.48
CA SER A 273 -21.73 -14.29 0.25
C SER A 273 -22.61 -15.50 -0.05
#